data_AF-A0A848TN73-F1
#
_entry.id   AF-A0A848TN73-F1
#
_cell.length_a   1.000
_cell.length_b   1.000
_cell.length_c   1.000
_cell.angle_alpha   90.00
_cell.angle_beta   90.00
_cell.angle_gamma   90.00
#
_symmetry.space_group_name_H-M   'P 1'
#
loop_
_entity.id
_entity.type
_entity.pdbx_description
1 polymer ?
#
loop_
_entity_poly.entity_id
_entity_poly.type
_entity_poly.pdbx_seq_one_letter_code
_entity_poly.pdbx_strand_id
1 'polypeptide(L)' 'DSAEVDALFLSCTAMPSVDVIDAIETRVGKPVVSSNQAVFWAMRSLAGLPQRPPQTGGVGRLFDLPGPRRGEMEAG' A
#
# COMPACT_ATOMS: atom_id res chain seq x y z
N ASP A 1 -15.76 -10.69 -2.44
CA ASP A 1 -15.99 -9.51 -1.60
C ASP A 1 -17.15 -9.83 -0.67
N SER A 2 -16.88 -10.01 0.63
CA SER A 2 -17.92 -10.14 1.65
C SER A 2 -17.96 -8.84 2.43
N ALA A 3 -19.11 -8.46 2.99
CA ALA A 3 -19.24 -7.23 3.76
C ALA A 3 -18.28 -7.16 4.97
N GLU A 4 -17.75 -8.31 5.41
CA GLU A 4 -16.94 -8.46 6.62
C GLU A 4 -15.42 -8.26 6.39
N VAL A 5 -14.94 -8.14 5.14
CA VAL A 5 -13.49 -7.91 4.92
C VAL A 5 -13.14 -6.43 4.96
N ASP A 6 -12.10 -6.08 5.73
CA ASP A 6 -11.60 -4.72 5.89
C ASP A 6 -10.76 -4.25 4.70
N ALA A 7 -10.05 -5.18 4.03
CA ALA A 7 -9.15 -4.88 2.92
C ALA A 7 -8.94 -6.12 2.03
N LEU A 8 -8.48 -5.89 0.79
CA LEU A 8 -8.07 -6.94 -0.13
C LEU A 8 -6.55 -7.00 -0.21
N PHE A 9 -5.99 -8.19 -0.01
CA PHE A 9 -4.57 -8.44 -0.25
C PHE A 9 -4.36 -9.13 -1.61
N LEU A 10 -3.57 -8.49 -2.46
CA LEU A 10 -3.13 -9.03 -3.76
C LEU A 10 -1.72 -9.59 -3.60
N SER A 11 -1.61 -10.91 -3.42
CA SER A 11 -0.33 -11.60 -3.42
C SER A 11 0.27 -11.64 -4.84
N CYS A 12 1.59 -11.49 -4.95
CA CYS A 12 2.33 -11.31 -6.20
C CYS A 12 1.82 -12.14 -7.39
N THR A 13 1.17 -11.45 -8.33
CA THR A 13 1.21 -11.81 -9.75
C THR A 13 2.03 -10.72 -10.41
N ALA A 14 2.98 -11.07 -11.28
CA ALA A 14 3.97 -10.16 -11.88
C ALA A 14 3.38 -9.08 -12.83
N MET A 15 2.12 -8.69 -12.61
CA MET A 15 1.42 -7.60 -13.27
C MET A 15 1.91 -6.26 -12.67
N PRO A 16 1.99 -5.17 -13.46
CA PRO A 16 2.11 -3.81 -12.93
C PRO A 16 0.85 -3.50 -12.12
N SER A 17 0.82 -3.97 -10.87
CA SER A 17 -0.37 -3.95 -10.02
C SER A 17 -0.61 -2.55 -9.48
N VAL A 18 0.46 -1.76 -9.29
CA VAL A 18 0.37 -0.43 -8.71
C VAL A 18 -0.62 0.46 -9.47
N ASP A 19 -0.52 0.49 -10.80
CA ASP A 19 -1.36 1.34 -11.65
C ASP A 19 -2.85 0.98 -11.64
N VAL A 20 -3.18 -0.26 -11.23
CA VAL A 20 -4.57 -0.73 -11.17
C VAL A 20 -5.15 -0.74 -9.75
N ILE A 21 -4.33 -0.51 -8.71
CA ILE A 21 -4.79 -0.54 -7.31
C ILE A 21 -5.92 0.47 -7.09
N ASP A 22 -5.76 1.72 -7.54
CA ASP A 22 -6.80 2.75 -7.40
C ASP A 22 -8.12 2.36 -8.07
N ALA A 23 -8.04 1.75 -9.25
CA ALA A 23 -9.23 1.29 -9.98
C ALA A 23 -9.94 0.15 -9.23
N ILE A 24 -9.17 -0.76 -8.63
CA ILE A 24 -9.70 -1.87 -7.83
C ILE A 24 -10.30 -1.33 -6.52
N GLU A 25 -9.62 -0.43 -5.82
CA GLU A 25 -10.13 0.22 -4.61
C GLU A 25 -11.43 0.99 -4.89
N THR A 26 -11.52 1.67 -6.03
CA THR A 26 -12.73 2.37 -6.46
C THR A 26 -13.88 1.39 -6.71
N ARG A 27 -13.59 0.25 -7.36
CA ARG A 27 -14.60 -0.75 -7.69
C ARG A 27 -15.10 -1.53 -6.47
N VAL A 28 -14.20 -1.85 -5.54
CA VAL A 28 -14.49 -2.66 -4.35
C VAL A 28 -14.90 -1.78 -3.16
N GLY A 29 -14.59 -0.49 -3.19
CA GLY A 29 -14.87 0.46 -2.11
C GLY A 29 -13.96 0.30 -0.89
N LYS A 30 -13.00 -0.63 -0.93
CA LYS A 30 -12.15 -1.05 0.19
C LYS A 30 -10.68 -0.87 -0.14
N PRO A 31 -9.81 -0.68 0.86
CA PRO A 31 -8.37 -0.66 0.67
C PRO A 31 -7.87 -1.93 -0.01
N VAL A 32 -6.90 -1.77 -0.91
CA VAL A 32 -6.23 -2.87 -1.61
C VAL A 32 -4.73 -2.73 -1.36
N VAL A 33 -4.13 -3.82 -0.87
CA VAL A 33 -2.71 -3.90 -0.58
C VAL A 33 -2.06 -4.95 -1.47
N SER A 34 -0.99 -4.59 -2.17
CA SER A 34 -0.13 -5.58 -2.85
C SER A 34 1.20 -5.79 -2.14
N SER A 35 1.84 -6.95 -2.33
CA SER A 35 3.18 -7.20 -1.77
C SER A 35 4.20 -6.14 -2.22
N ASN A 36 4.19 -5.77 -3.51
CA ASN A 36 5.10 -4.75 -4.04
C ASN A 36 4.83 -3.39 -3.40
N GLN A 37 3.56 -2.99 -3.31
CA GLN A 37 3.15 -1.73 -2.70
C GLN A 37 3.56 -1.65 -1.22
N ALA A 38 3.37 -2.73 -0.47
CA ALA A 38 3.78 -2.81 0.94
C ALA A 38 5.30 -2.71 1.11
N VAL A 39 6.09 -3.38 0.25
CA VAL A 39 7.55 -3.28 0.27
C VAL A 39 8.01 -1.85 0.01
N PHE A 40 7.48 -1.17 -1.01
CA PHE A 40 7.83 0.22 -1.27
C PHE A 40 7.40 1.17 -0.14
N TRP A 41 6.22 0.97 0.42
CA TRP A 41 5.73 1.71 1.59
C TRP A 41 6.66 1.57 2.79
N ALA A 42 7.17 0.37 3.07
CA ALA A 42 8.15 0.11 4.12
C ALA A 42 9.54 0.71 3.81
N MET A 43 10.02 0.57 2.57
CA MET A 43 11.32 1.10 2.14
C MET A 43 11.43 2.61 2.25
N ARG A 44 10.31 3.36 2.19
CA ARG A 44 10.27 4.81 2.41
C ARG A 44 11.01 5.23 3.70
N SER A 45 10.77 4.51 4.78
CA SER A 45 11.36 4.80 6.09
C SER A 45 12.84 4.42 6.17
N LEU A 46 13.25 3.39 5.43
CA LEU A 46 14.66 3.00 5.32
C LEU A 46 15.45 4.01 4.49
N ALA A 47 14.85 4.50 3.40
CA ALA A 47 15.44 5.48 2.49
C ALA A 47 15.51 6.91 3.06
N GLY A 48 14.95 7.16 4.26
CA GLY A 48 14.92 8.50 4.86
C GLY A 48 14.01 9.48 4.11
N LEU A 49 13.04 8.97 3.33
CA LEU A 49 12.07 9.79 2.62
C LEU A 49 11.01 10.34 3.59
N PRO A 50 10.34 11.45 3.22
CA PRO A 50 9.20 11.96 3.99
C PRO A 50 8.18 10.86 4.28
N GLN A 51 7.75 10.75 5.53
CA GLN A 51 6.87 9.66 5.97
C GLN A 51 5.53 9.63 5.22
N ARG A 52 5.07 10.80 4.78
CA ARG A 52 3.89 10.96 3.94
C ARG A 52 4.30 11.65 2.64
N PRO A 53 4.01 11.08 1.47
CA PRO A 53 4.26 11.74 0.20
C PRO A 53 3.20 12.85 0.01
N PRO A 54 3.43 13.83 -0.88
CA PRO A 54 2.34 14.57 -1.49
C PRO A 54 1.31 13.55 -2.03
N GLN A 55 -0.01 13.81 -1.92
CA GLN A 55 -1.01 12.88 -2.47
C GLN A 55 -0.65 12.55 -3.91
N THR A 56 -0.15 11.33 -4.14
CA THR A 56 0.44 10.97 -5.44
C THR A 56 -0.65 10.59 -6.43
N GLY A 57 -1.80 10.10 -5.94
CA GLY A 57 -2.79 9.43 -6.79
C GLY A 57 -2.18 8.20 -7.49
N GLY A 58 -3.01 7.24 -7.89
CA GLY A 58 -2.61 6.13 -8.76
C GLY A 58 -1.80 5.00 -8.11
N VAL A 59 -1.61 5.00 -6.79
CA VAL A 59 -0.78 4.00 -6.07
C VAL A 59 -1.47 3.40 -4.83
N GLY A 60 -2.76 3.65 -4.65
CA GLY A 60 -3.62 3.14 -3.58
C GLY A 60 -3.53 3.87 -2.26
N ARG A 61 -4.56 3.69 -1.43
CA ARG A 61 -4.69 4.32 -0.10
C ARG A 61 -3.52 4.02 0.85
N LEU A 62 -2.84 2.88 0.73
CA LEU A 62 -1.68 2.55 1.59
C LEU A 62 -0.57 3.60 1.45
N PHE A 63 -0.33 4.11 0.25
CA PHE A 63 0.77 5.04 -0.01
C PHE A 63 0.54 6.44 0.57
N ASP A 64 -0.72 6.83 0.79
CA ASP A 64 -1.13 8.09 1.40
C ASP A 64 -0.96 8.10 2.93
N LEU A 65 -0.72 6.92 3.52
CA LEU A 65 -0.44 6.74 4.94
C LEU A 65 1.05 6.94 5.26
N PRO A 66 1.37 7.32 6.51
CA PRO A 66 2.75 7.32 6.97
C PRO A 66 3.40 5.95 6.78
N GLY A 67 4.66 5.92 6.35
CA GLY A 67 5.48 4.71 6.38
C GLY A 67 5.65 4.17 7.81
N PRO A 68 6.03 2.89 7.97
CA PRO A 68 6.28 2.31 9.28
C PRO A 68 7.52 2.96 9.90
N ARG A 69 7.53 3.15 11.22
CA ARG A 69 8.73 3.70 11.90
C ARG A 69 9.83 2.65 11.90
N ARG A 70 11.08 3.09 11.79
CA ARG A 70 12.24 2.17 11.76
C ARG A 70 12.24 1.16 12.92
N GLY A 71 11.94 1.62 14.14
CA GLY A 71 11.87 0.74 15.31
C GLY A 71 10.69 -0.24 15.33
N GLU A 72 9.67 -0.05 14.49
CA GLU A 72 8.54 -1.00 14.35
C GLU A 72 8.89 -2.14 13.38
N MET A 73 9.82 -1.92 12.45
CA MET A 73 10.22 -2.93 11.47
C MET A 73 11.27 -3.91 11.98
N GLU A 74 12.02 -3.52 13.03
CA GLU A 74 13.03 -4.38 13.68
C GLU A 74 12.41 -5.36 14.68
N ALA A 75 11.14 -5.15 15.06
CA ALA A 75 10.40 -5.96 16.03
C ALA A 75 9.63 -7.15 15.43
N GLY A 76 9.84 -7.44 14.13
CA GLY A 76 9.17 -8.50 13.37
C GLY A 76 9.84 -9.86 13.44
#